data_AF-A0A6A7GBD8-F1
#
_entry.id   AF-A0A6A7GBD8-F1
#
_cell.length_a   1.000
_cell.length_b   1.000
_cell.length_c   1.000
_cell.angle_alpha   90.00
_cell.angle_beta   90.00
_cell.angle_gamma   90.00
#
_symmetry.space_group_name_H-M   'P 1'
#
loop_
_entity.id
_entity.type
_entity.pdbx_description
1 polymer ?
#
loop_
_entity_poly.entity_id
_entity_poly.type
_entity_poly.pdbx_seq_one_letter_code
_entity_poly.pdbx_strand_id
1 'polypeptide(L)'
;LEHIGRKVAVKWKDAIKGFSGGFISGFISNLITTLINVFITTGKRVVRMIREGVFSLLKALKLILFPPENMSYQEAVHEAMKLIAAGGIVVVGVLLEEVVEKLVASVLFLAPFATIVTAVIVGSLTAIAMSLVTYLIDKMDLLGVIRIEETKYILSSIDGNIGETLIRCESVTEDIDVILYQNTPLSPISS
;
A
#
# COMPACT_ATOMS: atom_id res chain seq x y z
N LEU A 1 -56.24 36.50 7.70
CA LEU A 1 -54.99 35.72 7.87
C LEU A 1 -54.82 35.15 9.28
N GLU A 2 -55.17 35.91 10.34
CA GLU A 2 -55.02 35.47 11.73
C GLU A 2 -55.80 34.20 12.13
N HIS A 3 -57.03 34.01 11.61
CA HIS A 3 -57.86 32.83 11.94
C HIS A 3 -57.37 31.51 11.33
N ILE A 4 -56.65 31.56 10.20
CA ILE A 4 -56.12 30.36 9.54
C ILE A 4 -54.84 29.92 10.23
N GLY A 5 -53.95 30.87 10.56
CA GLY A 5 -52.73 30.59 11.33
C GLY A 5 -53.02 29.97 12.70
N ARG A 6 -54.07 30.44 13.39
CA ARG A 6 -54.48 29.89 14.69
C ARG A 6 -55.01 28.45 14.56
N LYS A 7 -55.78 28.13 13.51
CA LYS A 7 -56.29 26.76 13.27
C LYS A 7 -55.16 25.79 12.88
N VAL A 8 -54.18 26.23 12.10
CA VAL A 8 -53.02 25.41 11.74
C VAL A 8 -52.12 25.18 12.96
N ALA A 9 -51.87 26.22 13.77
CA ALA A 9 -51.08 26.09 14.99
C ALA A 9 -51.72 25.14 16.03
N VAL A 10 -53.05 25.16 16.16
CA VAL A 10 -53.79 24.23 17.03
C VAL A 10 -53.71 22.80 16.50
N LYS A 11 -53.93 22.58 15.19
CA LYS A 11 -53.77 21.24 14.58
C LYS A 11 -52.35 20.70 14.70
N TRP A 12 -51.33 21.55 14.60
CA TRP A 12 -49.94 21.18 14.84
C TRP A 12 -49.67 20.86 16.31
N LYS A 13 -50.21 21.64 17.25
CA LYS A 13 -50.11 21.35 18.69
C LYS A 13 -50.80 20.04 19.06
N ASP A 14 -51.95 19.76 18.46
CA ASP A 14 -52.70 18.52 18.69
C ASP A 14 -52.03 17.32 18.02
N ALA A 15 -51.46 17.49 16.81
CA ALA A 15 -50.63 16.48 16.16
C ALA A 15 -49.38 16.16 17.00
N ILE A 16 -48.67 17.19 17.48
CA ILE A 16 -47.49 17.02 18.35
C ILE A 16 -47.90 16.40 19.69
N LYS A 17 -49.01 16.82 20.32
CA LYS A 17 -49.52 16.22 21.56
C LYS A 17 -49.87 14.73 21.37
N GLY A 18 -50.58 14.40 20.28
CA GLY A 18 -50.94 13.02 19.93
C GLY A 18 -49.74 12.13 19.59
N PHE A 19 -48.65 12.72 19.07
CA PHE A 19 -47.41 12.02 18.74
C PHE A 19 -46.43 11.96 19.95
N SER A 20 -46.56 12.87 20.92
CA SER A 20 -45.62 13.08 22.05
C SER A 20 -45.64 12.00 23.12
N GLY A 21 -46.70 11.21 23.21
CA GLY A 21 -46.84 10.15 24.22
C GLY A 21 -45.98 8.93 23.89
N GLY A 22 -44.69 8.96 24.24
CA GLY A 22 -43.79 7.79 24.20
C GLY A 22 -43.24 7.42 22.81
N PHE A 23 -44.02 7.52 21.73
CA PHE A 23 -43.56 7.19 20.37
C PHE A 23 -42.47 8.14 19.87
N ILE A 24 -42.67 9.47 19.97
CA ILE A 24 -41.62 10.46 19.68
C ILE A 24 -40.37 10.20 20.51
N SER A 25 -40.53 9.92 21.81
CA SER A 25 -39.39 9.71 22.70
C SER A 25 -38.58 8.48 22.30
N GLY A 26 -39.23 7.37 21.98
CA GLY A 26 -38.56 6.14 21.53
C GLY A 26 -37.96 6.25 20.13
N PHE A 27 -38.62 6.96 19.21
CA PHE A 27 -38.10 7.23 17.87
C PHE A 27 -36.90 8.17 17.91
N ILE A 28 -37.00 9.29 18.64
CA ILE A 28 -35.88 10.22 18.83
C ILE A 28 -34.74 9.53 19.56
N SER A 29 -35.02 8.72 20.60
CA SER A 29 -33.97 7.97 21.31
C SER A 29 -33.25 7.00 20.39
N ASN A 30 -33.96 6.18 19.60
CA ASN A 30 -33.33 5.29 18.64
C ASN A 30 -32.59 6.06 17.55
N LEU A 31 -33.14 7.16 17.05
CA LEU A 31 -32.48 8.00 16.05
C LEU A 31 -31.17 8.58 16.58
N ILE A 32 -31.18 9.13 17.80
CA ILE A 32 -29.98 9.66 18.46
C ILE A 32 -28.97 8.52 18.70
N THR A 33 -29.41 7.37 19.21
CA THR A 33 -28.54 6.20 19.41
C THR A 33 -27.92 5.72 18.10
N THR A 34 -28.72 5.61 17.03
CA THR A 34 -28.23 5.25 15.70
C THR A 34 -27.28 6.31 15.15
N LEU A 35 -27.58 7.60 15.27
CA LEU A 35 -26.71 8.70 14.84
C LEU A 35 -25.35 8.66 15.55
N ILE A 36 -25.35 8.46 16.87
CA ILE A 36 -24.13 8.32 17.67
C ILE A 36 -23.34 7.08 17.22
N ASN A 37 -24.01 5.94 17.05
CA ASN A 37 -23.35 4.69 16.63
C ASN A 37 -22.74 4.79 15.23
N VAL A 38 -23.47 5.39 14.28
CA VAL A 38 -22.95 5.66 12.92
C VAL A 38 -21.78 6.64 13.00
N PHE A 39 -21.91 7.74 13.74
CA PHE A 39 -20.85 8.74 13.84
C PHE A 39 -19.58 8.17 14.49
N ILE A 40 -19.71 7.39 15.56
CA ILE A 40 -18.57 6.75 16.22
C ILE A 40 -17.93 5.70 15.29
N THR A 41 -18.73 4.84 14.66
CA THR A 41 -18.22 3.71 13.87
C THR A 41 -17.65 4.19 12.53
N THR A 42 -18.42 4.96 11.77
CA THR A 42 -17.98 5.56 10.51
C THR A 42 -16.91 6.61 10.75
N GLY A 43 -17.02 7.43 11.80
CA GLY A 43 -15.99 8.41 12.16
C GLY A 43 -14.65 7.77 12.52
N LYS A 44 -14.64 6.66 13.27
CA LYS A 44 -13.42 5.87 13.53
C LYS A 44 -12.77 5.40 12.22
N ARG A 45 -13.56 4.92 11.25
CA ARG A 45 -13.07 4.51 9.93
C ARG A 45 -12.52 5.70 9.12
N VAL A 46 -13.19 6.85 9.15
CA VAL A 46 -12.71 8.07 8.47
C VAL A 46 -11.38 8.54 9.07
N VAL A 47 -11.26 8.59 10.39
CA VAL A 47 -10.01 8.95 11.06
C VAL A 47 -8.90 7.95 10.71
N ARG A 48 -9.22 6.66 10.63
CA ARG A 48 -8.28 5.62 10.17
C ARG A 48 -7.83 5.86 8.73
N MET A 49 -8.74 6.13 7.80
CA MET A 49 -8.40 6.45 6.40
C MET A 49 -7.51 7.69 6.29
N ILE A 50 -7.83 8.76 7.02
CA ILE A 50 -7.02 9.98 7.04
C ILE A 50 -5.63 9.66 7.57
N ARG A 51 -5.54 8.92 8.68
CA ARG A 51 -4.27 8.49 9.26
C ARG A 51 -3.44 7.70 8.24
N GLU A 52 -4.00 6.65 7.67
CA GLU A 52 -3.32 5.75 6.72
C GLU A 52 -2.93 6.49 5.42
N GLY A 53 -3.81 7.35 4.91
CA GLY A 53 -3.54 8.18 3.74
C GLY A 53 -2.42 9.19 3.98
N VAL A 54 -2.46 9.92 5.09
CA VAL A 54 -1.39 10.86 5.47
C VAL A 54 -0.08 10.11 5.71
N PHE A 55 -0.08 8.95 6.37
CA PHE A 55 1.14 8.16 6.55
C PHE A 55 1.72 7.65 5.24
N SER A 56 0.90 7.19 4.31
CA SER A 56 1.34 6.79 2.96
C SER A 56 1.99 7.96 2.23
N LEU A 57 1.35 9.13 2.25
CA LEU A 57 1.88 10.35 1.63
C LEU A 57 3.19 10.82 2.29
N LEU A 58 3.27 10.81 3.62
CA LEU A 58 4.48 11.19 4.34
C LEU A 58 5.63 10.21 4.08
N LYS A 59 5.34 8.90 3.96
CA LYS A 59 6.35 7.91 3.58
C LYS A 59 6.86 8.14 2.16
N ALA A 60 5.95 8.35 1.21
CA ALA A 60 6.29 8.67 -0.17
C ALA A 60 7.12 9.97 -0.27
N LEU A 61 6.71 11.02 0.44
CA LEU A 61 7.42 12.28 0.50
C LEU A 61 8.82 12.12 1.12
N LYS A 62 8.92 11.38 2.24
CA LYS A 62 10.20 11.10 2.88
C LYS A 62 11.14 10.33 1.95
N LEU A 63 10.61 9.40 1.16
CA LEU A 63 11.39 8.63 0.20
C LEU A 63 11.94 9.53 -0.93
N ILE A 64 11.15 10.48 -1.43
CA ILE A 64 11.59 11.42 -2.47
C ILE A 64 12.60 12.44 -1.92
N LEU A 65 12.38 12.97 -0.71
CA LEU A 65 13.25 14.00 -0.10
C LEU A 65 14.54 13.43 0.50
N PHE A 66 14.48 12.21 1.02
CA PHE A 66 15.60 11.50 1.64
C PHE A 66 15.69 10.10 1.04
N PRO A 67 16.08 9.98 -0.24
CA PRO A 67 16.30 8.68 -0.86
C PRO A 67 17.42 7.93 -0.11
N PRO A 68 17.26 6.62 0.15
CA PRO A 68 18.28 5.82 0.81
C PRO A 68 19.57 5.79 -0.02
N GLU A 69 20.72 5.65 0.65
CA GLU A 69 22.02 5.51 -0.02
C GLU A 69 21.94 4.35 -1.03
N ASN A 70 22.35 4.61 -2.27
CA ASN A 70 22.31 3.74 -3.45
C ASN A 70 21.07 3.85 -4.37
N MET A 71 20.09 4.70 -4.06
CA MET A 71 18.89 4.88 -4.90
C MET A 71 18.95 6.15 -5.78
N SER A 72 18.64 6.01 -7.07
CA SER A 72 18.47 7.14 -8.00
C SER A 72 17.21 7.95 -7.67
N TYR A 73 17.19 9.24 -8.02
CA TYR A 73 15.99 10.08 -7.87
C TYR A 73 14.78 9.48 -8.59
N GLN A 74 14.98 8.87 -9.76
CA GLN A 74 13.90 8.23 -10.51
C GLN A 74 13.36 6.99 -9.77
N GLU A 75 14.24 6.18 -9.19
CA GLU A 75 13.88 5.01 -8.37
C GLU A 75 13.08 5.43 -7.14
N ALA A 76 13.50 6.49 -6.46
CA ALA A 76 12.80 7.02 -5.29
C ALA A 76 11.37 7.48 -5.63
N VAL A 77 11.18 8.13 -6.78
CA VAL A 77 9.84 8.55 -7.24
C VAL A 77 8.99 7.34 -7.65
N HIS A 78 9.58 6.32 -8.28
CA HIS A 78 8.87 5.08 -8.64
C HIS A 78 8.38 4.33 -7.41
N GLU A 79 9.23 4.17 -6.39
CA GLU A 79 8.82 3.57 -5.12
C GLU A 79 7.81 4.44 -4.37
N ALA A 80 7.95 5.76 -4.42
CA ALA A 80 6.98 6.68 -3.82
C ALA A 80 5.60 6.56 -4.49
N MET A 81 5.55 6.32 -5.80
CA MET A 81 4.30 6.06 -6.52
C MET A 81 3.62 4.78 -6.04
N LYS A 82 4.38 3.71 -5.80
CA LYS A 82 3.85 2.47 -5.19
C LYS A 82 3.29 2.72 -3.79
N LEU A 83 3.97 3.54 -2.98
CA LEU A 83 3.50 3.90 -1.63
C LEU A 83 2.18 4.67 -1.67
N ILE A 84 2.02 5.61 -2.61
CA ILE A 84 0.78 6.36 -2.81
C ILE A 84 -0.34 5.42 -3.30
N ALA A 85 -0.05 4.54 -4.26
CA ALA A 85 -1.01 3.56 -4.74
C ALA A 85 -1.47 2.60 -3.63
N ALA A 86 -0.54 2.15 -2.78
CA ALA A 86 -0.85 1.35 -1.60
C ALA A 86 -1.77 2.11 -0.63
N GLY A 87 -1.53 3.41 -0.42
CA GLY A 87 -2.41 4.28 0.37
C GLY A 87 -3.83 4.35 -0.21
N GLY A 88 -3.95 4.51 -1.53
CA GLY A 88 -5.25 4.52 -2.22
C GLY A 88 -6.01 3.20 -2.07
N ILE A 89 -5.32 2.06 -2.21
CA ILE A 89 -5.91 0.73 -2.07
C ILE A 89 -6.41 0.49 -0.64
N VAL A 90 -5.66 0.94 0.36
CA VAL A 90 -6.08 0.86 1.76
C VAL A 90 -7.35 1.67 2.02
N VAL A 91 -7.44 2.90 1.49
CA VAL A 91 -8.65 3.72 1.59
C VAL A 91 -9.86 3.01 0.98
N VAL A 92 -9.71 2.43 -0.22
CA VAL A 92 -10.77 1.62 -0.86
C VAL A 92 -11.14 0.41 0.01
N GLY A 93 -10.17 -0.27 0.61
CA GLY A 93 -10.38 -1.37 1.54
C GLY A 93 -11.21 -0.97 2.75
N VAL A 94 -10.91 0.17 3.38
CA VAL A 94 -11.68 0.66 4.55
C VAL A 94 -13.14 1.02 4.17
N LEU A 95 -13.37 1.53 2.96
CA LEU A 95 -14.74 1.74 2.47
C LEU A 95 -15.48 0.42 2.25
N LEU A 96 -14.77 -0.60 1.73
CA LEU A 96 -15.32 -1.93 1.51
C LEU A 96 -15.63 -2.66 2.83
N GLU A 97 -14.83 -2.46 3.88
CA GLU A 97 -15.08 -3.00 5.24
C GLU A 97 -16.50 -2.68 5.70
N GLU A 98 -17.01 -1.46 5.49
CA GLU A 98 -18.36 -1.11 5.92
C GLU A 98 -19.45 -1.90 5.21
N VAL A 99 -19.28 -2.10 3.90
CA VAL A 99 -20.26 -2.83 3.07
C VAL A 99 -20.27 -4.30 3.47
N VAL A 100 -19.09 -4.91 3.57
CA VAL A 100 -18.95 -6.32 3.93
C VAL A 100 -19.40 -6.57 5.36
N GLU A 101 -19.11 -5.67 6.31
CA GLU A 101 -19.54 -5.83 7.69
C GLU A 101 -21.06 -5.82 7.82
N LYS A 102 -21.77 -4.95 7.07
CA LYS A 102 -23.23 -4.94 7.02
C LYS A 102 -23.79 -6.24 6.43
N LEU A 103 -23.14 -6.80 5.41
CA LEU A 103 -23.53 -8.08 4.82
C LEU A 103 -23.30 -9.24 5.78
N VAL A 104 -22.16 -9.30 6.47
CA VAL A 104 -21.84 -10.37 7.43
C VAL A 104 -22.74 -10.28 8.67
N ALA A 105 -23.01 -9.07 9.16
CA ALA A 105 -23.90 -8.83 10.29
C ALA A 105 -25.37 -9.19 10.00
N SER A 106 -25.76 -9.28 8.72
CA SER A 106 -27.10 -9.77 8.34
C SER A 106 -27.30 -11.26 8.65
N VAL A 107 -26.20 -12.01 8.82
CA VAL A 107 -26.25 -13.43 9.21
C VAL A 107 -26.20 -13.54 10.73
N LEU A 108 -27.34 -13.91 11.33
CA LEU A 108 -27.56 -13.91 12.79
C LEU A 108 -26.47 -14.65 13.59
N PHE A 109 -25.91 -15.73 13.04
CA PHE A 109 -24.84 -16.51 13.68
C PHE A 109 -23.46 -15.83 13.63
N LEU A 110 -23.20 -15.03 12.59
CA LEU A 110 -21.90 -14.36 12.37
C LEU A 110 -21.87 -12.94 12.93
N ALA A 111 -23.00 -12.38 13.34
CA ALA A 111 -23.12 -11.03 13.90
C ALA A 111 -22.07 -10.70 14.99
N PRO A 112 -21.78 -11.55 16.01
CA PRO A 112 -20.78 -11.22 17.03
C PRO A 112 -19.33 -11.28 16.51
N PHE A 113 -19.09 -11.97 15.39
CA PHE A 113 -17.77 -12.11 14.76
C PHE A 113 -17.63 -11.26 13.49
N ALA A 114 -18.65 -10.47 13.14
CA ALA A 114 -18.74 -9.78 11.86
C ALA A 114 -17.53 -8.88 11.59
N THR A 115 -17.04 -8.17 12.60
CA THR A 115 -15.85 -7.31 12.50
C THR A 115 -14.60 -8.12 12.13
N ILE A 116 -14.36 -9.26 12.79
CA ILE A 116 -13.17 -10.08 12.58
C ILE A 116 -13.21 -10.75 11.20
N VAL A 117 -14.35 -11.36 10.86
CA VAL A 117 -14.56 -12.03 9.58
C VAL A 117 -14.44 -11.03 8.42
N THR A 118 -15.03 -9.85 8.58
CA THR A 118 -14.91 -8.78 7.57
C THR A 118 -13.48 -8.31 7.40
N ALA A 119 -12.74 -8.10 8.49
CA ALA A 119 -11.33 -7.71 8.41
C ALA A 119 -10.48 -8.73 7.66
N VAL A 120 -10.73 -10.03 7.83
CA VAL A 120 -10.02 -11.09 7.11
C VAL A 120 -10.38 -11.10 5.61
N ILE A 121 -11.67 -11.02 5.29
CA ILE A 121 -12.15 -11.03 3.89
C ILE A 121 -11.64 -9.79 3.15
N VAL A 122 -11.83 -8.61 3.72
CA VAL A 122 -11.44 -7.36 3.09
C VAL A 122 -9.93 -7.20 3.09
N GLY A 123 -9.25 -7.59 4.16
CA GLY A 123 -7.79 -7.56 4.24
C GLY A 123 -7.12 -8.43 3.17
N SER A 124 -7.61 -9.66 2.97
CA SER A 124 -7.09 -10.55 1.93
C SER A 124 -7.35 -10.01 0.51
N LEU A 125 -8.55 -9.51 0.23
CA LEU A 125 -8.87 -8.89 -1.05
C LEU A 125 -8.00 -7.65 -1.32
N THR A 126 -7.78 -6.82 -0.30
CA THR A 126 -6.95 -5.62 -0.37
C THR A 126 -5.48 -5.98 -0.65
N ALA A 127 -4.98 -7.07 -0.05
CA ALA A 127 -3.62 -7.55 -0.31
C ALA A 127 -3.43 -8.05 -1.76
N ILE A 128 -4.41 -8.80 -2.29
CA ILE A 128 -4.40 -9.24 -3.68
C ILE A 128 -4.43 -8.04 -4.62
N ALA A 129 -5.32 -7.08 -4.37
CA ALA A 129 -5.41 -5.84 -5.15
C ALA A 129 -4.09 -5.05 -5.10
N MET A 130 -3.45 -4.97 -3.93
CA MET A 130 -2.14 -4.31 -3.76
C MET A 130 -1.04 -4.98 -4.58
N SER A 131 -0.98 -6.31 -4.58
CA SER A 131 -0.03 -7.05 -5.40
C SER A 131 -0.25 -6.79 -6.90
N LEU A 132 -1.50 -6.82 -7.35
CA LEU A 132 -1.86 -6.55 -8.76
C LEU A 132 -1.50 -5.12 -9.18
N VAL A 133 -1.84 -4.12 -8.37
CA VAL A 133 -1.52 -2.72 -8.69
C VAL A 133 -0.02 -2.48 -8.69
N THR A 134 0.72 -3.08 -7.76
CA THR A 134 2.19 -2.97 -7.73
C THR A 134 2.80 -3.57 -9.00
N TYR A 135 2.31 -4.76 -9.41
CA TYR A 135 2.71 -5.39 -10.67
C TYR A 135 2.40 -4.53 -11.90
N LEU A 136 1.23 -3.87 -11.93
CA LEU A 136 0.87 -2.97 -13.02
C LEU A 136 1.78 -1.73 -13.06
N ILE A 137 2.10 -1.15 -11.90
CA ILE A 137 3.02 -0.01 -11.79
C ILE A 137 4.42 -0.41 -12.29
N ASP A 138 4.88 -1.61 -11.94
CA ASP A 138 6.15 -2.13 -12.42
C ASP A 138 6.13 -2.38 -13.93
N LYS A 139 5.07 -2.99 -14.44
CA LYS A 139 4.95 -3.26 -15.89
C LYS A 139 4.80 -2.00 -16.74
N MET A 140 4.17 -0.95 -16.19
CA MET A 140 4.00 0.32 -16.88
C MET A 140 5.30 1.12 -16.98
N ASP A 141 6.30 0.83 -16.13
CA ASP A 141 7.62 1.50 -16.07
C ASP A 141 7.51 3.01 -16.36
N LEU A 142 6.58 3.68 -15.66
CA LEU A 142 6.16 5.07 -15.94
C LEU A 142 7.32 6.07 -15.92
N LEU A 143 8.42 5.72 -15.25
CA LEU A 143 9.61 6.55 -15.07
C LEU A 143 10.88 5.95 -15.71
N GLY A 144 10.78 4.78 -16.36
CA GLY A 144 11.91 4.13 -17.04
C GLY A 144 12.97 3.54 -16.11
N VAL A 145 12.66 3.45 -14.82
CA VAL A 145 13.59 3.09 -13.75
C VAL A 145 14.04 1.64 -13.83
N ILE A 146 13.10 0.73 -14.11
CA ILE A 146 13.35 -0.72 -14.08
C ILE A 146 14.41 -1.09 -15.13
N ARG A 147 14.41 -0.38 -16.25
CA ARG A 147 15.37 -0.57 -17.35
C ARG A 147 16.79 -0.08 -17.02
N ILE A 148 16.92 0.95 -16.19
CA ILE A 148 18.22 1.52 -15.78
C ILE A 148 18.87 0.61 -14.73
N GLU A 149 18.08 0.04 -13.81
CA GLU A 149 18.54 -0.94 -12.82
C GLU A 149 19.04 -2.24 -13.49
N GLU A 150 18.27 -2.79 -14.44
CA GLU A 150 18.69 -3.97 -15.21
C GLU A 150 20.01 -3.73 -15.96
N THR A 151 20.18 -2.54 -16.53
CA THR A 151 21.40 -2.19 -17.28
C THR A 151 22.60 -2.13 -16.34
N LYS A 152 22.46 -1.54 -15.14
CA LYS A 152 23.53 -1.49 -14.13
C LYS A 152 23.92 -2.90 -13.66
N TYR A 153 22.94 -3.76 -13.42
CA TYR A 153 23.19 -5.16 -13.03
C TYR A 153 23.93 -5.95 -14.12
N ILE A 154 23.49 -5.84 -15.37
CA ILE A 154 24.15 -6.49 -16.51
C ILE A 154 25.60 -6.01 -16.63
N LEU A 155 25.84 -4.70 -16.57
CA LEU A 155 27.19 -4.13 -16.63
C LEU A 155 28.08 -4.66 -15.50
N SER A 156 27.58 -4.68 -14.26
CA SER A 156 28.34 -5.23 -13.12
C SER A 156 28.66 -6.71 -13.27
N SER A 157 27.74 -7.51 -13.83
CA SER A 157 27.97 -8.93 -14.07
C SER A 157 29.03 -9.18 -15.15
N ILE A 158 29.05 -8.34 -16.19
CA ILE A 158 30.06 -8.40 -17.26
C ILE A 158 31.43 -8.00 -16.71
N ASP A 159 31.51 -6.91 -15.95
CA ASP A 159 32.76 -6.40 -15.39
C ASP A 159 33.41 -7.41 -14.42
N GLY A 160 32.59 -8.07 -13.60
CA GLY A 160 33.03 -9.16 -12.72
C GLY A 160 33.60 -10.37 -13.49
N ASN A 161 32.91 -10.81 -14.54
CA ASN A 161 33.36 -11.93 -15.38
C ASN A 161 34.67 -11.62 -16.13
N ILE A 162 34.86 -10.37 -16.57
CA ILE A 162 36.11 -9.92 -17.21
C ILE A 162 37.27 -9.98 -16.22
N GLY A 163 37.07 -9.49 -14.98
CA GLY A 163 38.09 -9.55 -13.94
C GLY A 163 38.52 -10.98 -13.60
N GLU A 164 37.56 -11.90 -13.45
CA GLU A 164 37.85 -13.32 -13.18
C GLU A 164 38.63 -13.97 -14.33
N THR A 165 38.28 -13.63 -15.58
CA THR A 165 38.99 -14.13 -16.77
C THR A 165 40.42 -13.60 -16.85
N LEU A 166 40.66 -12.33 -16.49
CA LEU A 166 42.01 -11.74 -16.46
C LEU A 166 42.91 -12.41 -15.43
N ILE A 167 42.42 -12.65 -14.21
CA ILE A 167 43.17 -13.36 -13.16
C ILE A 167 43.53 -14.77 -13.63
N ARG A 168 42.61 -15.45 -14.32
CA ARG A 168 42.86 -16.79 -14.88
C ARG A 168 43.89 -16.78 -16.01
N CYS A 169 43.93 -15.74 -16.83
CA CYS A 169 44.97 -15.58 -17.86
C CYS A 169 46.34 -15.30 -17.23
N GLU A 170 46.39 -14.52 -16.15
CA GLU A 170 47.62 -14.22 -15.40
C GLU A 170 48.19 -15.49 -14.76
N SER A 171 47.36 -16.31 -14.10
CA SER A 171 47.82 -17.57 -13.50
C SER A 171 48.32 -18.58 -14.54
N VAL A 172 47.68 -18.64 -15.71
CA VAL A 172 48.14 -19.51 -16.81
C VAL A 172 49.47 -19.02 -17.40
N THR A 173 49.69 -17.71 -17.43
CA THR A 173 50.95 -17.12 -17.90
C THR A 173 52.08 -17.42 -16.90
N GLU A 174 51.83 -17.32 -15.60
CA GLU A 174 52.79 -17.73 -14.56
C GLU A 174 53.11 -19.23 -14.63
N ASP A 175 52.11 -20.10 -14.82
CA ASP A 175 52.33 -21.54 -14.97
C ASP A 175 53.20 -21.87 -16.19
N ILE A 176 52.99 -21.16 -17.31
CA ILE A 176 53.80 -21.31 -18.52
C ILE A 176 55.25 -20.86 -18.27
N ASP A 177 55.46 -19.71 -17.63
CA ASP A 177 56.81 -19.23 -17.31
C ASP A 177 57.55 -20.18 -16.36
N VAL A 178 56.87 -20.75 -15.37
CA VAL A 178 57.44 -21.77 -14.47
C VAL A 178 57.86 -23.02 -15.24
N ILE A 179 57.01 -23.52 -16.16
CA ILE A 179 57.31 -24.69 -16.99
C ILE A 179 58.49 -24.41 -17.95
N LEU A 180 58.56 -23.21 -18.52
CA LEU A 180 59.65 -22.81 -19.41
C LEU A 180 60.97 -22.67 -18.65
N TYR A 181 60.97 -22.13 -17.43
CA TYR A 181 62.17 -22.00 -16.58
C TYR A 181 62.67 -23.35 -16.04
N GLN A 182 61.76 -24.31 -15.77
CA GLN A 182 62.13 -25.68 -15.38
C GLN A 182 62.66 -26.52 -16.56
N ASN A 183 62.28 -26.22 -17.80
CA ASN A 183 62.67 -26.99 -18.99
C ASN A 183 63.78 -26.36 -19.84
N THR A 184 64.43 -25.28 -19.42
CA THR A 184 65.66 -24.80 -20.07
C THR A 184 66.87 -25.62 -19.65
N PRO A 185 67.44 -26.51 -20.49
CA PRO A 185 68.77 -27.04 -20.26
C PRO A 185 69.78 -25.89 -20.40
N LEU A 186 70.56 -25.64 -19.34
CA LEU A 186 71.82 -24.91 -19.45
C LEU A 186 72.67 -25.65 -20.50
N SER A 187 72.78 -25.10 -21.71
CA SER A 187 73.77 -25.56 -22.67
C SER A 187 74.82 -24.47 -22.89
N PRO A 188 76.11 -24.83 -22.87
CA PRO A 188 77.22 -23.91 -22.80
C PRO A 188 77.49 -23.35 -24.20
N ILE A 189 77.64 -22.04 -24.33
CA ILE A 189 78.36 -21.48 -25.47
C ILE A 189 79.83 -21.46 -25.08
N SER A 190 80.54 -22.47 -25.58
CA SER A 190 81.99 -22.60 -25.58
C SER A 190 82.65 -21.61 -26.56
N SER A 191 83.95 -21.38 -26.29
CA SER A 191 85.01 -20.67 -27.04
C SER A 191 85.02 -19.15 -27.00
#